data_AF-A0A9D4KNX4-F1
#
_entry.id   AF-A0A9D4KNX4-F1
#
_cell.length_a   1.000
_cell.length_b   1.000
_cell.length_c   1.000
_cell.angle_alpha   90.00
_cell.angle_beta   90.00
_cell.angle_gamma   90.00
#
_symmetry.space_group_name_H-M   'P 1'
#
loop_
_entity.id
_entity.type
_entity.pdbx_description
1 polymer ?
#
loop_
_entity_poly.entity_id
_entity_poly.type
_entity_poly.pdbx_seq_one_letter_code
_entity_poly.pdbx_strand_id
1 'polypeptide(L)'
;MLVTKSTCCCMVDSMEAPGIAWGVACEPCPSMSDPEFKTLCKHGSGTDHDGGAINHCALMPEICENGACENSPPSYRCVCNPGYLPDSSGKRCINVNECMVNPRLCEGGQCRDTPGSFVCTCPSGSRLDPSNNMCEDERLGSCWMRIRDGQCEDNVKRPMLKSECCNTVGKAWGSPCEPCAASNINECEQFADLCRGGGVCVNTEGSFTCQCPSGMELDPSGTSCLDKRKSTCYLEYRRGQCSEGLDSVFTRSMCCCTVGKAWSHLCEPCPTKGTEQHKALCPVDGHGGDPVSPIDINECREIPGICTNGQCRNTLGSFTCTCDRGFALDARGFNCTDRILSSPEERGMGLNPIEGFRG
;
A
#
# COMPACT_ATOMS: atom_id res chain seq x y z
N MET A 1 38.43 37.93 21.35
CA MET A 1 39.09 37.19 22.44
C MET A 1 40.56 37.57 22.45
N LEU A 2 41.18 37.82 23.61
CA LEU A 2 42.63 38.06 23.71
C LEU A 2 43.32 36.72 23.94
N VAL A 3 44.36 36.42 23.15
CA VAL A 3 45.10 35.15 23.19
C VAL A 3 46.59 35.42 23.25
N THR A 4 47.36 34.52 23.84
CA THR A 4 48.83 34.69 23.93
C THR A 4 49.49 34.40 22.58
N LYS A 5 50.73 34.88 22.40
CA LYS A 5 51.52 34.65 21.18
C LYS A 5 51.74 33.16 20.94
N SER A 6 51.97 32.37 21.98
CA SER A 6 52.08 30.91 21.87
C SER A 6 50.75 30.23 21.56
N THR A 7 49.64 30.66 22.17
CA THR A 7 48.30 30.15 21.81
C THR A 7 47.95 30.40 20.34
N CYS A 8 48.42 31.49 19.74
CA CYS A 8 48.18 31.81 18.33
C CYS A 8 49.19 31.12 17.39
N CYS A 9 50.48 31.27 17.64
CA CYS A 9 51.54 30.80 16.75
C CYS A 9 51.83 29.30 16.88
N CYS A 10 51.43 28.64 17.97
CA CYS A 10 51.62 27.19 18.13
C CYS A 10 50.39 26.35 17.71
N MET A 11 49.31 26.99 17.23
CA MET A 11 48.24 26.29 16.51
C MET A 11 48.81 25.83 15.16
N VAL A 12 48.73 24.54 14.87
CA VAL A 12 49.24 24.00 13.61
C VAL A 12 48.19 23.09 13.01
N ASP A 13 47.75 23.42 11.81
CA ASP A 13 46.93 22.54 11.01
C ASP A 13 47.85 21.55 10.31
N SER A 14 47.56 20.24 10.39
CA SER A 14 48.45 19.13 10.00
C SER A 14 49.12 19.18 8.61
N MET A 15 48.89 20.19 7.76
CA MET A 15 49.68 20.47 6.55
C MET A 15 49.90 21.95 6.19
N GLU A 16 49.36 22.93 6.93
CA GLU A 16 49.52 24.36 6.60
C GLU A 16 49.86 25.18 7.85
N ALA A 17 50.76 26.13 7.63
CA ALA A 17 51.42 27.09 8.51
C ALA A 17 50.91 27.28 9.97
N PRO A 18 51.81 27.64 10.91
CA PRO A 18 51.38 28.19 12.20
C PRO A 18 50.44 29.39 11.98
N GLY A 19 49.71 29.80 13.03
CA GLY A 19 48.86 31.00 12.98
C GLY A 19 49.56 32.15 12.21
N ILE A 20 48.83 32.83 11.32
CA ILE A 20 49.48 33.68 10.30
C ILE A 20 50.22 34.88 10.93
N ALA A 21 49.62 35.50 11.94
CA ALA A 21 50.17 36.63 12.67
C ALA A 21 49.48 36.81 14.03
N TRP A 22 50.14 37.44 14.99
CA TRP A 22 49.64 37.69 16.33
C TRP A 22 49.67 39.18 16.72
N GLY A 23 48.70 39.58 17.55
CA GLY A 23 48.62 40.91 18.15
C GLY A 23 48.03 41.99 17.23
N VAL A 24 47.82 43.19 17.79
CA VAL A 24 47.19 44.33 17.11
C VAL A 24 48.03 44.89 15.95
N ALA A 25 49.33 44.59 15.93
CA ALA A 25 50.26 44.98 14.89
C ALA A 25 50.44 43.91 13.81
N CYS A 26 49.71 42.78 13.88
CA CYS A 26 49.85 41.64 12.97
C CYS A 26 51.31 41.17 12.83
N GLU A 27 51.99 40.92 13.95
CA GLU A 27 53.34 40.37 13.93
C GLU A 27 53.32 38.95 13.35
N PRO A 28 54.08 38.65 12.29
CA PRO A 28 54.09 37.32 11.70
C PRO A 28 54.58 36.28 12.71
N CYS A 29 53.96 35.10 12.71
CA CYS A 29 54.45 34.01 13.53
C CYS A 29 55.72 33.39 12.90
N PRO A 30 56.65 32.89 13.73
CA PRO A 30 57.88 32.26 13.23
C PRO A 30 57.56 30.98 12.44
N SER A 31 58.36 30.67 11.42
CA SER A 31 58.21 29.44 10.64
C SER A 31 58.52 28.21 11.51
N MET A 32 57.88 27.07 11.24
CA MET A 32 58.13 25.81 11.96
C MET A 32 59.60 25.35 11.89
N SER A 33 60.33 25.79 10.86
CA SER A 33 61.77 25.53 10.71
C SER A 33 62.65 26.34 11.67
N ASP A 34 62.13 27.45 12.19
CA ASP A 34 62.94 28.46 12.87
C ASP A 34 63.17 28.09 14.33
N PRO A 35 64.36 28.38 14.89
CA PRO A 35 64.65 28.17 16.31
C PRO A 35 63.69 28.93 17.24
N GLU A 36 63.19 30.08 16.77
CA GLU A 36 62.21 30.88 17.49
C GLU A 36 60.89 30.13 17.68
N PHE A 37 60.42 29.39 16.67
CA PHE A 37 59.23 28.55 16.77
C PHE A 37 59.42 27.43 17.80
N LYS A 38 60.58 26.75 17.80
CA LYS A 38 60.89 25.70 18.78
C LYS A 38 60.96 26.23 20.22
N THR A 39 61.37 27.48 20.38
CA THR A 39 61.42 28.15 21.68
C THR A 39 60.03 28.56 22.15
N LEU A 40 59.21 29.10 21.24
CA LEU A 40 57.84 29.53 21.52
C LEU A 40 56.90 28.35 21.79
N CYS A 41 57.06 27.25 21.04
CA CYS A 41 56.23 26.04 21.06
C CYS A 41 57.00 24.84 21.64
N LYS A 42 57.65 25.02 22.80
CA LYS A 42 58.56 24.03 23.42
C LYS A 42 57.95 22.66 23.68
N HIS A 43 56.62 22.57 23.86
CA HIS A 43 55.90 21.33 24.12
C HIS A 43 55.32 20.68 22.85
N GLY A 44 55.55 21.29 21.69
CA GLY A 44 55.09 20.81 20.38
C GLY A 44 53.86 21.54 19.85
N SER A 45 53.53 21.26 18.60
CA SER A 45 52.36 21.79 17.89
C SER A 45 51.04 21.47 18.61
N GLY A 46 50.11 22.41 18.66
CA GLY A 46 48.81 22.24 19.33
C GLY A 46 48.85 22.37 20.85
N THR A 47 49.99 22.82 21.42
CA THR A 47 50.13 23.16 22.84
C THR A 47 50.66 24.58 23.02
N ASP A 48 50.20 25.27 24.06
CA ASP A 48 50.69 26.58 24.43
C ASP A 48 52.09 26.50 25.06
N HIS A 49 52.65 27.68 25.37
CA HIS A 49 53.97 27.75 25.98
C HIS A 49 54.05 26.99 27.32
N ASP A 50 52.98 26.89 28.09
CA ASP A 50 52.98 26.24 29.40
C ASP A 50 52.63 24.74 29.33
N GLY A 51 52.34 24.24 28.12
CA GLY A 51 52.01 22.83 27.87
C GLY A 51 50.50 22.54 27.92
N GLY A 52 49.67 23.58 28.01
CA GLY A 52 48.22 23.47 27.89
C GLY A 52 47.83 23.15 26.45
N ALA A 53 46.91 22.19 26.26
CA ALA A 53 46.39 21.86 24.94
C ALA A 53 45.57 23.03 24.39
N ILE A 54 45.89 23.46 23.17
CA ILE A 54 45.18 24.56 22.52
C ILE A 54 43.81 24.05 22.03
N ASN A 55 42.75 24.77 22.36
CA ASN A 55 41.40 24.47 21.90
C ASN A 55 41.05 25.29 20.64
N HIS A 56 41.18 24.67 19.48
CA HIS A 56 40.91 25.31 18.19
C HIS A 56 39.45 25.77 18.06
N CYS A 57 38.50 25.01 18.62
CA CYS A 57 37.07 25.32 18.57
C CYS A 57 36.70 26.54 19.42
N ALA A 58 37.40 26.76 20.54
CA ALA A 58 37.19 27.95 21.38
C ALA A 58 37.79 29.22 20.74
N LEU A 59 38.85 29.05 19.94
CA LEU A 59 39.57 30.14 19.29
C LEU A 59 38.92 30.57 17.98
N MET A 60 38.40 29.60 17.23
CA MET A 60 37.71 29.79 15.95
C MET A 60 36.38 29.03 15.97
N PRO A 61 35.30 29.62 16.52
CA PRO A 61 34.01 28.96 16.63
C PRO A 61 33.40 28.51 15.29
N GLU A 62 33.69 29.24 14.21
CA GLU A 62 33.18 29.00 12.86
C GLU A 62 34.16 28.24 11.96
N ILE A 63 35.17 27.55 12.55
CA ILE A 63 36.21 26.85 11.78
C ILE A 63 35.66 25.69 10.93
N CYS A 64 34.53 25.10 11.35
CA CYS A 64 33.86 24.02 10.65
C CYS A 64 32.62 24.54 9.92
N GLU A 65 32.78 24.93 8.66
CA GLU A 65 31.63 25.28 7.81
C GLU A 65 30.75 24.04 7.61
N ASN A 66 29.44 24.14 7.90
CA ASN A 66 28.47 23.04 7.84
C ASN A 66 28.77 21.87 8.80
N GLY A 67 29.37 22.13 9.96
CA GLY A 67 29.57 21.10 10.99
C GLY A 67 29.88 21.68 12.37
N ALA A 68 29.98 20.80 13.36
CA ALA A 68 30.43 21.12 14.70
C ALA A 68 31.95 20.85 14.83
N CYS A 69 32.67 21.77 15.48
CA CYS A 69 34.08 21.56 15.78
C CYS A 69 34.26 20.64 16.99
N GLU A 70 35.08 19.61 16.83
CA GLU A 70 35.51 18.74 17.91
C GLU A 70 37.01 18.89 18.15
N ASN A 71 37.36 19.37 19.34
CA ASN A 71 38.75 19.59 19.71
C ASN A 71 39.47 18.25 19.91
N SER A 72 40.59 18.02 19.23
CA SER A 72 41.35 16.76 19.29
C SER A 72 42.85 17.05 19.23
N PRO A 73 43.44 17.58 20.32
CA PRO A 73 44.85 17.99 20.35
C PRO A 73 45.79 16.87 19.83
N PRO A 74 46.77 17.19 18.97
CA PRO A 74 47.26 18.54 18.62
C PRO A 74 46.44 19.29 17.56
N SER A 75 45.29 18.77 17.09
CA SER A 75 44.47 19.31 16.00
C SER A 75 43.00 19.51 16.45
N TYR A 76 42.12 19.67 15.49
CA TYR A 76 40.67 19.52 15.59
C TYR A 76 40.17 18.65 14.44
N ARG A 77 38.90 18.23 14.53
CA ARG A 77 38.16 17.64 13.42
C ARG A 77 36.76 18.23 13.36
N CYS A 78 36.17 18.23 12.17
CA CYS A 78 34.80 18.66 11.98
C CYS A 78 33.85 17.46 11.97
N VAL A 79 32.84 17.52 12.83
CA VAL A 79 31.71 16.60 12.83
C VAL A 79 30.64 17.22 11.94
N CYS A 80 30.47 16.68 10.75
CA CYS A 80 29.65 17.30 9.72
C CYS A 80 28.15 17.18 10.01
N ASN A 81 27.40 18.22 9.60
CA ASN A 81 25.94 18.19 9.61
C ASN A 81 25.41 17.12 8.66
N PRO A 82 24.17 16.64 8.83
CA PRO A 82 23.52 15.75 7.85
C PRO A 82 23.59 16.34 6.43
N GLY A 83 23.84 15.48 5.43
CA GLY A 83 24.05 15.90 4.03
C GLY A 83 25.50 16.29 3.69
N TYR A 84 26.42 16.22 4.66
CA TYR A 84 27.83 16.51 4.44
C TYR A 84 28.73 15.37 4.93
N LEU A 85 29.89 15.21 4.28
CA LEU A 85 30.94 14.28 4.71
C LEU A 85 32.25 15.02 4.99
N PRO A 86 33.09 14.51 5.91
CA PRO A 86 34.43 15.04 6.08
C PRO A 86 35.26 14.81 4.82
N ASP A 87 36.05 15.81 4.45
CA ASP A 87 37.10 15.67 3.44
C ASP A 87 38.24 14.77 3.94
N SER A 88 39.24 14.51 3.10
CA SER A 88 40.37 13.66 3.47
C SER A 88 41.19 14.18 4.66
N SER A 89 41.12 15.48 4.95
CA SER A 89 41.79 16.08 6.10
C SER A 89 40.97 15.95 7.40
N GLY A 90 39.66 15.69 7.31
CA GLY A 90 38.74 15.64 8.44
C GLY A 90 38.38 17.02 9.01
N LYS A 91 38.67 18.09 8.27
CA LYS A 91 38.57 19.49 8.74
C LYS A 91 37.59 20.32 7.94
N ARG A 92 37.05 19.76 6.87
CA ARG A 92 36.04 20.42 6.05
C ARG A 92 34.89 19.47 5.81
N CYS A 93 33.69 20.02 5.83
CA CYS A 93 32.48 19.28 5.51
C CYS A 93 32.09 19.59 4.07
N ILE A 94 32.23 18.59 3.20
CA ILE A 94 31.88 18.69 1.79
C ILE A 94 30.45 18.22 1.58
N ASN A 95 29.70 18.95 0.74
CA ASN A 95 28.34 18.57 0.39
C ASN A 95 28.34 17.18 -0.25
N VAL A 96 27.45 16.29 0.20
CA VAL A 96 27.21 15.02 -0.47
C VAL A 96 26.24 15.28 -1.60
N ASN A 97 26.63 14.92 -2.82
CA ASN A 97 25.69 14.96 -3.93
C ASN A 97 24.85 13.68 -3.94
N GLU A 98 23.67 13.72 -3.32
CA GLU A 98 22.83 12.53 -3.18
C GLU A 98 22.31 12.03 -4.54
N CYS A 99 22.16 12.90 -5.53
CA CYS A 99 21.78 12.53 -6.90
C CYS A 99 22.82 11.62 -7.57
N MET A 100 24.10 11.78 -7.24
CA MET A 100 25.19 10.94 -7.76
C MET A 100 25.34 9.64 -6.97
N VAL A 101 25.08 9.69 -5.66
CA VAL A 101 25.14 8.52 -4.78
C VAL A 101 24.00 7.55 -5.07
N ASN A 102 22.78 8.07 -5.27
CA ASN A 102 21.60 7.30 -5.62
C ASN A 102 20.92 7.86 -6.88
N PRO A 103 21.21 7.29 -8.07
CA PRO A 103 20.55 7.70 -9.31
C PRO A 103 19.03 7.47 -9.34
N ARG A 104 18.47 6.69 -8.41
CA ARG A 104 17.04 6.41 -8.27
C ARG A 104 16.37 7.24 -7.17
N LEU A 105 17.07 8.24 -6.62
CA LEU A 105 16.57 9.05 -5.50
C LEU A 105 15.30 9.84 -5.79
N CYS A 106 15.12 10.34 -7.02
CA CYS A 106 13.92 11.05 -7.46
C CYS A 106 13.14 10.21 -8.47
N GLU A 107 12.43 9.19 -8.00
CA GLU A 107 11.74 8.26 -8.88
C GLU A 107 10.62 8.96 -9.67
N GLY A 108 10.73 8.94 -11.00
CA GLY A 108 9.80 9.66 -11.90
C GLY A 108 10.05 11.16 -12.04
N GLY A 109 11.12 11.71 -11.45
CA GLY A 109 11.46 13.14 -11.49
C GLY A 109 12.92 13.45 -11.81
N GLN A 110 13.27 14.73 -11.80
CA GLN A 110 14.65 15.20 -11.96
C GLN A 110 15.25 15.56 -10.60
N CYS A 111 16.40 14.95 -10.27
CA CYS A 111 17.16 15.27 -9.06
C CYS A 111 18.07 16.48 -9.27
N ARG A 112 18.05 17.42 -8.33
CA ARG A 112 18.97 18.56 -8.27
C ARG A 112 19.62 18.64 -6.89
N ASP A 113 20.95 18.53 -6.87
CA ASP A 113 21.77 18.67 -5.68
C ASP A 113 21.69 20.10 -5.11
N THR A 114 21.68 20.21 -3.79
CA THR A 114 21.68 21.48 -3.04
C THR A 114 22.58 21.38 -1.81
N PRO A 115 23.04 22.50 -1.23
CA PRO A 115 23.84 22.41 0.00
C PRO A 115 23.07 21.74 1.15
N GLY A 116 23.56 20.57 1.59
CA GLY A 116 23.06 19.77 2.70
C GLY A 116 21.84 18.90 2.38
N SER A 117 21.40 18.86 1.12
CA SER A 117 20.20 18.11 0.71
C SER A 117 20.07 18.06 -0.82
N PHE A 118 18.95 17.55 -1.31
CA PHE A 118 18.58 17.56 -2.71
C PHE A 118 17.14 18.04 -2.89
N VAL A 119 16.80 18.43 -4.11
CA VAL A 119 15.44 18.78 -4.52
C VAL A 119 15.05 17.93 -5.72
N CYS A 120 13.95 17.18 -5.59
CA CYS A 120 13.31 16.51 -6.70
C CYS A 120 12.34 17.47 -7.40
N THR A 121 12.37 17.50 -8.73
CA THR A 121 11.41 18.27 -9.54
C THR A 121 10.60 17.31 -10.40
N CYS A 122 9.28 17.34 -10.23
CA CYS A 122 8.36 16.46 -10.96
C CYS A 122 7.93 17.07 -12.31
N PRO A 123 7.70 16.24 -13.33
CA PRO A 123 7.14 16.67 -14.60
C PRO A 123 5.70 17.19 -14.45
N SER A 124 5.24 18.00 -15.40
CA SER A 124 3.92 18.64 -15.38
C SER A 124 2.78 17.64 -15.15
N GLY A 125 1.99 17.87 -14.11
CA GLY A 125 0.85 17.02 -13.74
C GLY A 125 1.15 15.96 -12.68
N SER A 126 2.38 15.90 -12.16
CA SER A 126 2.76 15.06 -11.02
C SER A 126 3.22 15.91 -9.84
N ARG A 127 2.99 15.42 -8.61
CA ARG A 127 3.45 16.04 -7.36
C ARG A 127 4.40 15.10 -6.63
N LEU A 128 5.21 15.64 -5.72
CA LEU A 128 6.00 14.80 -4.83
C LEU A 128 5.10 14.11 -3.81
N ASP A 129 5.43 12.85 -3.52
CA ASP A 129 4.88 12.08 -2.42
C ASP A 129 5.24 12.72 -1.06
N PRO A 130 4.62 12.30 0.06
CA PRO A 130 4.94 12.81 1.39
C PRO A 130 6.40 12.63 1.84
N SER A 131 7.11 11.65 1.26
CA SER A 131 8.55 11.40 1.50
C SER A 131 9.46 12.31 0.68
N ASN A 132 8.86 13.14 -0.19
CA ASN A 132 9.50 14.18 -0.99
C ASN A 132 10.57 13.67 -1.98
N ASN A 133 10.45 12.41 -2.41
CA ASN A 133 11.44 11.74 -3.25
C ASN A 133 10.83 10.90 -4.39
N MET A 134 9.50 10.78 -4.45
CA MET A 134 8.80 10.08 -5.52
C MET A 134 7.79 11.01 -6.18
N CYS A 135 7.74 11.03 -7.52
CA CYS A 135 6.75 11.81 -8.26
C CYS A 135 5.50 10.98 -8.53
N GLU A 136 4.41 11.32 -7.86
CA GLU A 136 3.09 10.72 -8.06
C GLU A 136 2.31 11.49 -9.12
N ASP A 137 1.91 10.79 -10.20
CA ASP A 137 1.06 11.35 -11.25
C ASP A 137 -0.39 11.39 -10.78
N GLU A 138 -0.96 12.59 -10.65
CA GLU A 138 -2.36 12.79 -10.21
C GLU A 138 -3.35 12.87 -11.36
N ARG A 139 -2.86 12.78 -12.60
CA ARG A 139 -3.74 12.86 -13.75
C ARG A 139 -4.59 11.61 -13.78
N LEU A 140 -5.90 11.82 -13.89
CA LEU A 140 -6.85 10.77 -14.22
C LEU A 140 -6.91 10.64 -15.75
N GLY A 141 -6.74 9.41 -16.23
CA GLY A 141 -6.72 9.10 -17.66
C GLY A 141 -7.44 7.81 -17.99
N SER A 142 -7.58 7.54 -19.30
CA SER A 142 -8.09 6.26 -19.79
C SER A 142 -7.10 5.14 -19.45
N CYS A 143 -7.61 4.03 -18.94
CA CYS A 143 -6.82 2.84 -18.68
C CYS A 143 -7.15 1.76 -19.71
N TRP A 144 -6.16 1.31 -20.47
CA TRP A 144 -6.35 0.39 -21.58
C TRP A 144 -5.88 -1.00 -21.19
N MET A 145 -6.73 -2.01 -21.34
CA MET A 145 -6.40 -3.38 -20.95
C MET A 145 -5.64 -4.16 -22.03
N ARG A 146 -5.61 -3.67 -23.29
CA ARG A 146 -4.90 -4.32 -24.39
C ARG A 146 -4.22 -3.31 -25.32
N ILE A 147 -3.13 -3.76 -25.95
CA ILE A 147 -2.46 -3.07 -27.06
C ILE A 147 -2.39 -4.04 -28.24
N ARG A 148 -2.95 -3.67 -29.40
CA ARG A 148 -2.86 -4.44 -30.66
C ARG A 148 -2.38 -3.53 -31.78
N ASP A 149 -1.34 -3.93 -32.50
CA ASP A 149 -0.77 -3.19 -33.63
C ASP A 149 -0.47 -1.69 -33.31
N GLY A 150 -0.07 -1.42 -32.06
CA GLY A 150 0.19 -0.07 -31.57
C GLY A 150 -1.05 0.76 -31.21
N GLN A 151 -2.25 0.19 -31.28
CA GLN A 151 -3.51 0.80 -30.87
C GLN A 151 -3.97 0.24 -29.52
N CYS A 152 -4.46 1.13 -28.65
CA CYS A 152 -4.95 0.77 -27.33
C CYS A 152 -6.45 0.46 -27.38
N GLU A 153 -6.81 -0.73 -26.89
CA GLU A 153 -8.15 -1.28 -26.92
C GLU A 153 -8.64 -1.59 -25.49
N ASP A 154 -9.95 -1.79 -25.33
CA ASP A 154 -10.60 -2.17 -24.07
C ASP A 154 -10.38 -1.16 -22.93
N ASN A 155 -10.89 0.07 -23.11
CA ASN A 155 -10.84 1.10 -22.09
C ASN A 155 -11.69 0.72 -20.86
N VAL A 156 -11.10 0.86 -19.67
CA VAL A 156 -11.83 0.81 -18.41
C VAL A 156 -12.76 2.02 -18.33
N LYS A 157 -14.05 1.80 -18.00
CA LYS A 157 -15.09 2.85 -18.02
C LYS A 157 -14.84 3.99 -17.02
N ARG A 158 -13.99 3.79 -16.01
CA ARG A 158 -13.64 4.80 -15.02
C ARG A 158 -12.27 5.40 -15.33
N PRO A 159 -12.10 6.73 -15.28
CA PRO A 159 -10.78 7.35 -15.31
C PRO A 159 -9.97 6.88 -14.10
N MET A 160 -8.72 6.49 -14.31
CA MET A 160 -7.83 5.98 -13.28
C MET A 160 -6.52 6.75 -13.30
N LEU A 161 -5.81 6.77 -12.17
CA LEU A 161 -4.44 7.26 -12.11
C LEU A 161 -3.53 6.34 -12.95
N LYS A 162 -2.39 6.87 -13.43
CA LYS A 162 -1.42 6.07 -14.18
C LYS A 162 -0.91 4.90 -13.34
N SER A 163 -0.63 5.13 -12.06
CA SER A 163 -0.24 4.11 -11.08
C SER A 163 -1.34 3.07 -10.86
N GLU A 164 -2.57 3.50 -10.61
CA GLU A 164 -3.71 2.59 -10.41
C GLU A 164 -3.96 1.71 -11.64
N CYS A 165 -3.84 2.29 -12.84
CA CYS A 165 -3.97 1.56 -14.10
C CYS A 165 -2.82 0.56 -14.29
N CYS A 166 -1.58 1.03 -14.24
CA CYS A 166 -0.39 0.25 -14.58
C CYS A 166 -0.01 -0.78 -13.51
N ASN A 167 -0.40 -0.60 -12.26
CA ASN A 167 -0.17 -1.55 -11.17
C ASN A 167 -1.30 -2.59 -11.02
N THR A 168 -2.34 -2.52 -11.86
CA THR A 168 -3.45 -3.49 -11.85
C THR A 168 -3.54 -4.23 -13.18
N VAL A 169 -4.59 -4.00 -13.97
CA VAL A 169 -4.88 -4.70 -15.24
C VAL A 169 -4.45 -3.91 -16.47
N GLY A 170 -4.02 -2.66 -16.30
CA GLY A 170 -3.71 -1.74 -17.38
C GLY A 170 -2.41 -2.09 -18.12
N LYS A 171 -2.49 -2.14 -19.45
CA LYS A 171 -1.33 -2.28 -20.35
C LYS A 171 -0.85 -0.93 -20.89
N ALA A 172 -1.72 0.06 -20.97
CA ALA A 172 -1.37 1.43 -21.32
C ALA A 172 -2.28 2.42 -20.61
N TRP A 173 -1.83 3.66 -20.48
CA TRP A 173 -2.55 4.73 -19.80
C TRP A 173 -2.54 6.03 -20.62
N GLY A 174 -3.66 6.76 -20.59
CA GLY A 174 -3.77 8.10 -21.21
C GLY A 174 -4.25 8.10 -22.66
N SER A 175 -4.28 9.30 -23.26
CA SER A 175 -4.58 9.54 -24.69
C SER A 175 -3.77 10.76 -25.16
N PRO A 176 -2.74 10.60 -26.00
CA PRO A 176 -2.26 9.35 -26.61
C PRO A 176 -1.84 8.32 -25.56
N CYS A 177 -2.08 7.04 -25.84
CA CYS A 177 -1.84 5.99 -24.85
C CYS A 177 -0.34 5.70 -24.71
N GLU A 178 0.16 5.79 -23.48
CA GLU A 178 1.53 5.45 -23.12
C GLU A 178 1.54 4.03 -22.55
N PRO A 179 2.35 3.11 -23.11
CA PRO A 179 2.52 1.78 -22.54
C PRO A 179 2.98 1.88 -21.08
N CYS A 180 2.37 1.10 -20.20
CA CYS A 180 2.84 0.98 -18.83
C CYS A 180 4.25 0.40 -18.85
N ALA A 181 5.18 1.05 -18.15
CA ALA A 181 6.53 0.51 -18.00
C ALA A 181 6.42 -0.81 -17.23
N ALA A 182 6.96 -1.90 -17.78
CA ALA A 182 7.12 -3.15 -17.07
C ALA A 182 7.99 -2.88 -15.83
N SER A 183 7.36 -2.74 -14.66
CA SER A 183 8.08 -2.64 -13.41
C SER A 183 8.58 -4.04 -13.06
N ASN A 184 9.83 -4.13 -12.60
CA ASN A 184 10.37 -5.32 -11.93
C ASN A 184 9.77 -5.48 -10.52
N ILE A 185 8.53 -5.03 -10.35
CA ILE A 185 7.83 -5.07 -9.08
C ILE A 185 7.24 -6.46 -8.94
N ASN A 186 7.51 -7.12 -7.82
CA ASN A 186 6.88 -8.39 -7.53
C ASN A 186 5.51 -8.12 -6.93
N GLU A 187 4.46 -8.11 -7.76
CA GLU A 187 3.10 -7.81 -7.31
C GLU A 187 2.62 -8.82 -6.27
N CYS A 188 3.13 -10.06 -6.31
CA CYS A 188 2.82 -11.09 -5.31
C CYS A 188 3.36 -10.76 -3.91
N GLU A 189 4.42 -9.95 -3.80
CA GLU A 189 4.99 -9.52 -2.52
C GLU A 189 4.39 -8.19 -2.04
N GLN A 190 4.01 -7.31 -2.98
CA GLN A 190 3.48 -6.00 -2.65
C GLN A 190 1.98 -6.01 -2.30
N PHE A 191 1.23 -6.94 -2.87
CA PHE A 191 -0.22 -7.04 -2.68
C PHE A 191 -0.63 -8.43 -2.19
N ALA A 192 -0.84 -8.55 -0.88
CA ALA A 192 -1.22 -9.81 -0.24
C ALA A 192 -2.59 -10.37 -0.69
N ASP A 193 -3.46 -9.52 -1.24
CA ASP A 193 -4.83 -9.88 -1.65
C ASP A 193 -4.98 -10.22 -3.15
N LEU A 194 -3.85 -10.47 -3.85
CA LEU A 194 -3.83 -10.93 -5.24
C LEU A 194 -4.27 -12.39 -5.37
N CYS A 195 -4.85 -12.78 -6.51
CA CYS A 195 -5.29 -14.15 -6.81
C CYS A 195 -6.40 -14.69 -5.88
N ARG A 196 -7.50 -13.94 -5.80
CA ARG A 196 -8.66 -14.30 -4.96
C ARG A 196 -9.26 -15.65 -5.39
N GLY A 197 -9.95 -16.34 -4.48
CA GLY A 197 -10.47 -17.68 -4.74
C GLY A 197 -9.45 -18.81 -4.53
N GLY A 198 -8.37 -18.53 -3.79
CA GLY A 198 -7.36 -19.53 -3.43
C GLY A 198 -6.31 -19.79 -4.52
N GLY A 199 -6.15 -18.87 -5.47
CA GLY A 199 -5.09 -18.94 -6.46
C GLY A 199 -3.71 -18.64 -5.88
N VAL A 200 -2.67 -19.25 -6.46
CA VAL A 200 -1.28 -18.94 -6.12
C VAL A 200 -0.77 -17.88 -7.09
N CYS A 201 -0.31 -16.74 -6.55
CA CYS A 201 0.31 -15.70 -7.36
C CYS A 201 1.70 -16.12 -7.84
N VAL A 202 1.98 -15.89 -9.12
CA VAL A 202 3.27 -16.14 -9.76
C VAL A 202 3.71 -14.87 -10.47
N ASN A 203 4.84 -14.32 -10.03
CA ASN A 203 5.43 -13.13 -10.64
C ASN A 203 5.98 -13.43 -12.03
N THR A 204 5.79 -12.52 -12.97
CA THR A 204 6.27 -12.61 -14.35
C THR A 204 6.96 -11.31 -14.77
N GLU A 205 7.74 -11.34 -15.85
CA GLU A 205 8.44 -10.13 -16.30
C GLU A 205 7.43 -9.06 -16.79
N GLY A 206 7.24 -8.02 -15.97
CA GLY A 206 6.34 -6.89 -16.21
C GLY A 206 4.87 -7.10 -15.80
N SER A 207 4.54 -8.16 -15.05
CA SER A 207 3.20 -8.40 -14.49
C SER A 207 3.19 -9.62 -13.54
N PHE A 208 2.01 -10.12 -13.18
CA PHE A 208 1.84 -11.40 -12.48
C PHE A 208 0.79 -12.28 -13.17
N THR A 209 0.76 -13.55 -12.79
CA THR A 209 -0.30 -14.50 -13.18
C THR A 209 -0.79 -15.30 -11.98
N CYS A 210 -2.06 -15.68 -11.97
CA CYS A 210 -2.67 -16.48 -10.90
C CYS A 210 -2.85 -17.92 -11.35
N GLN A 211 -2.26 -18.87 -10.62
CA GLN A 211 -2.49 -20.30 -10.81
C GLN A 211 -3.66 -20.76 -9.96
N CYS A 212 -4.77 -21.14 -10.61
CA CYS A 212 -5.98 -21.55 -9.90
C CYS A 212 -5.94 -23.01 -9.42
N PRO A 213 -6.57 -23.31 -8.27
CA PRO A 213 -6.78 -24.68 -7.80
C PRO A 213 -7.57 -25.54 -8.80
N SER A 214 -7.45 -26.86 -8.68
CA SER A 214 -8.14 -27.80 -9.58
C SER A 214 -9.65 -27.56 -9.64
N GLY A 215 -10.18 -27.33 -10.84
CA GLY A 215 -11.60 -27.09 -11.09
C GLY A 215 -12.04 -25.63 -11.04
N MET A 216 -11.11 -24.69 -10.85
CA MET A 216 -11.35 -23.25 -10.96
C MET A 216 -10.65 -22.68 -12.20
N GLU A 217 -11.22 -21.61 -12.76
CA GLU A 217 -10.66 -20.89 -13.90
C GLU A 217 -10.49 -19.42 -13.56
N LEU A 218 -9.53 -18.76 -14.23
CA LEU A 218 -9.36 -17.32 -14.13
C LEU A 218 -10.60 -16.58 -14.65
N ASP A 219 -10.94 -15.50 -13.94
CA ASP A 219 -11.90 -14.51 -14.40
C ASP A 219 -11.34 -13.71 -15.60
N PRO A 220 -12.17 -12.93 -16.32
CA PRO A 220 -11.71 -12.13 -17.45
C PRO A 220 -10.62 -11.09 -17.14
N SER A 221 -10.51 -10.64 -15.88
CA SER A 221 -9.45 -9.75 -15.42
C SER A 221 -8.13 -10.47 -15.10
N GLY A 222 -8.16 -11.80 -14.95
CA GLY A 222 -6.97 -12.61 -14.64
C GLY A 222 -6.50 -12.50 -13.19
N THR A 223 -7.36 -12.02 -12.27
CA THR A 223 -6.98 -11.73 -10.87
C THR A 223 -7.75 -12.54 -9.84
N SER A 224 -8.80 -13.26 -10.26
CA SER A 224 -9.65 -14.09 -9.42
C SER A 224 -9.84 -15.48 -10.02
N CYS A 225 -9.79 -16.50 -9.18
CA CYS A 225 -10.13 -17.88 -9.51
C CYS A 225 -11.60 -18.15 -9.20
N LEU A 226 -12.38 -18.44 -10.23
CA LEU A 226 -13.82 -18.67 -10.14
C LEU A 226 -14.15 -20.15 -10.36
N ASP A 227 -14.96 -20.71 -9.47
CA ASP A 227 -15.55 -22.04 -9.65
C ASP A 227 -16.73 -21.95 -10.64
N LYS A 228 -16.46 -22.28 -11.91
CA LYS A 228 -17.48 -22.31 -12.98
C LYS A 228 -18.26 -23.62 -13.03
N ARG A 229 -17.95 -24.59 -12.17
CA ARG A 229 -18.66 -25.88 -12.16
C ARG A 229 -20.12 -25.64 -11.77
N LYS A 230 -21.02 -26.34 -12.46
CA LYS A 230 -22.45 -26.34 -12.14
C LYS A 230 -22.86 -27.71 -11.64
N SER A 231 -23.61 -27.75 -10.55
CA SER A 231 -24.09 -29.00 -9.98
C SER A 231 -25.36 -28.79 -9.14
N THR A 232 -25.92 -29.88 -8.62
CA THR A 232 -27.13 -29.85 -7.81
C THR A 232 -26.90 -29.05 -6.52
N CYS A 233 -27.84 -28.16 -6.22
CA CYS A 233 -27.91 -27.45 -4.95
C CYS A 233 -28.93 -28.13 -4.03
N TYR A 234 -28.59 -28.32 -2.76
CA TYR A 234 -29.42 -29.01 -1.78
C TYR A 234 -29.85 -28.06 -0.67
N LEU A 235 -31.14 -28.08 -0.35
CA LEU A 235 -31.74 -27.22 0.69
C LEU A 235 -31.54 -27.77 2.11
N GLU A 236 -31.16 -29.04 2.23
CA GLU A 236 -30.84 -29.68 3.51
C GLU A 236 -29.49 -30.42 3.47
N TYR A 237 -28.77 -30.34 4.58
CA TYR A 237 -27.53 -31.06 4.81
C TYR A 237 -27.45 -31.54 6.25
N ARG A 238 -27.31 -32.85 6.47
CA ARG A 238 -27.09 -33.44 7.79
C ARG A 238 -26.03 -34.54 7.73
N ARG A 239 -24.93 -34.38 8.48
CA ARG A 239 -23.89 -35.40 8.68
C ARG A 239 -23.41 -36.08 7.37
N GLY A 240 -23.16 -35.29 6.33
CA GLY A 240 -22.68 -35.79 5.04
C GLY A 240 -23.77 -36.28 4.08
N GLN A 241 -25.05 -36.18 4.45
CA GLN A 241 -26.17 -36.53 3.60
C GLN A 241 -26.93 -35.28 3.15
N CYS A 242 -27.19 -35.22 1.84
CA CYS A 242 -27.89 -34.13 1.18
C CYS A 242 -29.32 -34.54 0.81
N SER A 243 -30.28 -33.69 1.08
CA SER A 243 -31.70 -33.88 0.75
C SER A 243 -32.28 -32.61 0.14
N GLU A 244 -33.46 -32.74 -0.50
CA GLU A 244 -34.15 -31.63 -1.17
C GLU A 244 -33.27 -30.90 -2.21
N GLY A 245 -32.85 -31.66 -3.23
CA GLY A 245 -32.13 -31.12 -4.37
C GLY A 245 -33.04 -30.28 -5.26
N LEU A 246 -32.55 -29.13 -5.71
CA LEU A 246 -33.22 -28.30 -6.72
C LEU A 246 -33.04 -28.91 -8.12
N ASP A 247 -34.08 -28.82 -8.96
CA ASP A 247 -34.14 -29.44 -10.30
C ASP A 247 -33.22 -28.81 -11.36
N SER A 248 -32.39 -27.84 -10.99
CA SER A 248 -31.45 -27.15 -11.88
C SER A 248 -30.00 -27.27 -11.37
N VAL A 249 -29.05 -26.92 -12.23
CA VAL A 249 -27.61 -26.94 -11.91
C VAL A 249 -27.12 -25.52 -11.64
N PHE A 250 -26.52 -25.33 -10.47
CA PHE A 250 -26.11 -24.05 -9.95
C PHE A 250 -24.60 -24.04 -9.75
N THR A 251 -23.96 -22.87 -9.79
CA THR A 251 -22.59 -22.76 -9.29
C THR A 251 -22.58 -22.88 -7.77
N ARG A 252 -21.43 -23.23 -7.21
CA ARG A 252 -21.26 -23.33 -5.75
C ARG A 252 -21.61 -22.01 -5.04
N SER A 253 -21.23 -20.87 -5.63
CA SER A 253 -21.59 -19.54 -5.13
C SER A 253 -23.08 -19.26 -5.22
N MET A 254 -23.74 -19.57 -6.35
CA MET A 254 -25.20 -19.39 -6.49
C MET A 254 -25.99 -20.19 -5.46
N CYS A 255 -25.54 -21.41 -5.15
CA CYS A 255 -26.16 -22.26 -4.16
C CYS A 255 -25.90 -21.76 -2.72
N CYS A 256 -24.64 -21.59 -2.35
CA CYS A 256 -24.25 -21.36 -0.95
C CYS A 256 -24.42 -19.92 -0.46
N CYS A 257 -24.48 -18.95 -1.37
CA CYS A 257 -24.70 -17.54 -1.00
C CYS A 257 -26.19 -17.18 -0.88
N THR A 258 -27.09 -18.07 -1.28
CA THR A 258 -28.55 -17.88 -1.22
C THR A 258 -29.19 -18.80 -0.18
N VAL A 259 -29.90 -19.84 -0.62
CA VAL A 259 -30.74 -20.75 0.19
C VAL A 259 -30.09 -22.12 0.44
N GLY A 260 -29.05 -22.46 -0.32
CA GLY A 260 -28.43 -23.79 -0.29
C GLY A 260 -27.68 -24.10 1.01
N LYS A 261 -27.70 -25.38 1.38
CA LYS A 261 -26.96 -25.95 2.52
C LYS A 261 -25.82 -26.86 2.10
N ALA A 262 -25.91 -27.45 0.91
CA ALA A 262 -24.84 -28.22 0.31
C ALA A 262 -24.93 -28.17 -1.23
N TRP A 263 -23.83 -28.50 -1.88
CA TRP A 263 -23.66 -28.38 -3.32
C TRP A 263 -22.83 -29.54 -3.86
N SER A 264 -22.99 -29.88 -5.15
CA SER A 264 -22.32 -31.00 -5.84
C SER A 264 -22.93 -32.38 -5.58
N HIS A 265 -22.83 -33.24 -6.59
CA HIS A 265 -23.06 -34.69 -6.48
C HIS A 265 -22.26 -35.38 -5.36
N LEU A 266 -21.15 -34.77 -4.92
CA LEU A 266 -20.35 -35.22 -3.77
C LEU A 266 -20.89 -34.75 -2.40
N CYS A 267 -22.00 -34.01 -2.38
CA CYS A 267 -22.64 -33.49 -1.17
C CYS A 267 -21.68 -32.63 -0.31
N GLU A 268 -21.04 -31.65 -0.93
CA GLU A 268 -20.12 -30.74 -0.25
C GLU A 268 -20.92 -29.71 0.58
N PRO A 269 -20.69 -29.58 1.89
CA PRO A 269 -21.42 -28.60 2.70
C PRO A 269 -21.06 -27.17 2.30
N CYS A 270 -22.07 -26.31 2.32
CA CYS A 270 -21.86 -24.87 2.17
C CYS A 270 -21.14 -24.31 3.42
N PRO A 271 -20.22 -23.35 3.25
CA PRO A 271 -19.53 -22.72 4.38
C PRO A 271 -20.53 -21.98 5.27
N THR A 272 -20.36 -22.10 6.58
CA THR A 272 -21.24 -21.50 7.58
C THR A 272 -21.20 -19.97 7.52
N LYS A 273 -22.38 -19.33 7.47
CA LYS A 273 -22.52 -17.88 7.40
C LYS A 273 -21.69 -17.18 8.49
N GLY A 274 -20.96 -16.13 8.10
CA GLY A 274 -20.07 -15.36 8.99
C GLY A 274 -18.63 -15.89 9.13
N THR A 275 -18.32 -17.10 8.65
CA THR A 275 -16.94 -17.61 8.62
C THR A 275 -16.13 -16.99 7.48
N GLU A 276 -14.79 -16.99 7.61
CA GLU A 276 -13.89 -16.50 6.55
C GLU A 276 -14.07 -17.28 5.24
N GLN A 277 -14.35 -18.58 5.32
CA GLN A 277 -14.66 -19.41 4.16
C GLN A 277 -15.97 -18.98 3.47
N HIS A 278 -16.95 -18.50 4.25
CA HIS A 278 -18.20 -17.97 3.69
C HIS A 278 -18.00 -16.60 3.07
N LYS A 279 -17.27 -15.68 3.73
CA LYS A 279 -16.95 -14.35 3.18
C LYS A 279 -16.11 -14.43 1.91
N ALA A 280 -15.21 -15.42 1.81
CA ALA A 280 -14.40 -15.65 0.61
C ALA A 280 -15.25 -16.13 -0.58
N LEU A 281 -16.33 -16.88 -0.33
CA LEU A 281 -17.24 -17.38 -1.37
C LEU A 281 -18.38 -16.39 -1.67
N CYS A 282 -18.83 -15.65 -0.66
CA CYS A 282 -19.98 -14.74 -0.64
C CYS A 282 -19.53 -13.39 -0.04
N PRO A 283 -18.84 -12.55 -0.81
CA PRO A 283 -18.29 -11.28 -0.32
C PRO A 283 -19.38 -10.27 0.07
N VAL A 284 -20.55 -10.39 -0.56
CA VAL A 284 -21.79 -9.70 -0.21
C VAL A 284 -22.90 -10.75 -0.12
N ASP A 285 -23.62 -10.80 1.00
CA ASP A 285 -24.70 -11.77 1.22
C ASP A 285 -25.75 -11.71 0.10
N GLY A 286 -26.13 -12.86 -0.47
CA GLY A 286 -27.10 -12.98 -1.57
C GLY A 286 -26.58 -12.62 -2.97
N HIS A 287 -25.30 -12.27 -3.10
CA HIS A 287 -24.65 -12.07 -4.39
C HIS A 287 -23.77 -13.26 -4.74
N GLY A 288 -23.75 -13.62 -6.03
CA GLY A 288 -22.82 -14.57 -6.60
C GLY A 288 -21.74 -13.85 -7.41
N GLY A 289 -20.60 -14.50 -7.62
CA GLY A 289 -19.54 -13.99 -8.51
C GLY A 289 -18.36 -13.34 -7.78
N ASP A 290 -17.67 -12.43 -8.46
CA ASP A 290 -16.42 -11.80 -8.02
C ASP A 290 -16.65 -10.75 -6.91
N PRO A 291 -15.82 -10.70 -5.84
CA PRO A 291 -15.88 -9.65 -4.81
C PRO A 291 -15.78 -8.20 -5.30
N VAL A 292 -15.18 -7.95 -6.46
CA VAL A 292 -14.98 -6.63 -7.09
C VAL A 292 -16.21 -6.19 -7.89
N SER A 293 -17.03 -7.13 -8.33
CA SER A 293 -18.30 -6.84 -9.02
C SER A 293 -19.36 -7.87 -8.61
N PRO A 294 -19.88 -7.77 -7.37
CA PRO A 294 -20.91 -8.67 -6.88
C PRO A 294 -22.16 -8.57 -7.76
N ILE A 295 -22.58 -9.69 -8.34
CA ILE A 295 -23.79 -9.76 -9.16
C ILE A 295 -24.90 -10.30 -8.27
N ASP A 296 -25.96 -9.49 -8.14
CA ASP A 296 -27.20 -9.91 -7.51
C ASP A 296 -27.76 -11.15 -8.21
N ILE A 297 -27.99 -12.22 -7.45
CA ILE A 297 -28.58 -13.44 -8.01
C ILE A 297 -30.08 -13.22 -8.02
N ASN A 298 -30.68 -13.12 -9.20
CA ASN A 298 -32.13 -13.00 -9.27
C ASN A 298 -32.79 -14.36 -9.01
N GLU A 299 -33.11 -14.66 -7.75
CA GLU A 299 -33.60 -15.99 -7.35
C GLU A 299 -34.93 -16.34 -8.04
N CYS A 300 -35.76 -15.34 -8.33
CA CYS A 300 -37.03 -15.52 -9.04
C CYS A 300 -36.84 -15.99 -10.50
N ARG A 301 -35.70 -15.66 -11.13
CA ARG A 301 -35.37 -16.08 -12.50
C ARG A 301 -34.49 -17.30 -12.54
N GLU A 302 -33.49 -17.34 -11.67
CA GLU A 302 -32.41 -18.32 -11.71
C GLU A 302 -32.76 -19.59 -10.91
N ILE A 303 -33.69 -19.54 -9.95
CA ILE A 303 -34.11 -20.69 -9.15
C ILE A 303 -35.59 -21.03 -9.41
N PRO A 304 -35.86 -21.91 -10.40
CA PRO A 304 -37.22 -22.38 -10.66
C PRO A 304 -37.84 -23.03 -9.43
N GLY A 305 -39.08 -22.63 -9.09
CA GLY A 305 -39.82 -23.22 -7.98
C GLY A 305 -39.45 -22.69 -6.59
N ILE A 306 -38.62 -21.65 -6.50
CA ILE A 306 -38.23 -21.07 -5.20
C ILE A 306 -39.42 -20.49 -4.41
N CYS A 307 -40.44 -19.98 -5.12
CA CYS A 307 -41.66 -19.40 -4.59
C CYS A 307 -42.87 -19.99 -5.33
N THR A 308 -43.14 -21.28 -5.11
CA THR A 308 -44.36 -21.92 -5.64
C THR A 308 -45.60 -21.40 -4.92
N ASN A 309 -46.72 -21.21 -5.62
CA ASN A 309 -47.98 -20.68 -5.07
C ASN A 309 -47.87 -19.28 -4.45
N GLY A 310 -47.01 -18.43 -5.03
CA GLY A 310 -46.85 -17.04 -4.63
C GLY A 310 -46.15 -16.20 -5.69
N GLN A 311 -46.10 -14.89 -5.44
CA GLN A 311 -45.40 -13.92 -6.26
C GLN A 311 -43.99 -13.69 -5.74
N CYS A 312 -42.99 -14.05 -6.54
CA CYS A 312 -41.58 -13.81 -6.25
C CYS A 312 -41.15 -12.41 -6.69
N ARG A 313 -40.48 -11.67 -5.81
CA ARG A 313 -39.86 -10.37 -6.12
C ARG A 313 -38.40 -10.37 -5.68
N ASN A 314 -37.51 -10.19 -6.65
CA ASN A 314 -36.08 -10.05 -6.44
C ASN A 314 -35.74 -8.76 -5.67
N THR A 315 -34.74 -8.82 -4.80
CA THR A 315 -34.20 -7.68 -4.06
C THR A 315 -32.67 -7.74 -4.08
N LEU A 316 -31.97 -6.63 -3.82
CA LEU A 316 -30.51 -6.68 -3.77
C LEU A 316 -30.05 -7.56 -2.59
N GLY A 317 -29.40 -8.68 -2.89
CA GLY A 317 -28.87 -9.65 -1.93
C GLY A 317 -29.92 -10.59 -1.33
N SER A 318 -31.14 -10.66 -1.89
CA SER A 318 -32.19 -11.58 -1.42
C SER A 318 -33.40 -11.58 -2.37
N PHE A 319 -34.47 -12.25 -1.99
CA PHE A 319 -35.80 -12.11 -2.60
C PHE A 319 -36.90 -12.14 -1.55
N THR A 320 -38.09 -11.71 -1.96
CA THR A 320 -39.33 -11.82 -1.17
C THR A 320 -40.34 -12.66 -1.93
N CYS A 321 -40.94 -13.64 -1.26
CA CYS A 321 -42.05 -14.46 -1.77
C CYS A 321 -43.35 -14.06 -1.06
N THR A 322 -44.37 -13.65 -1.82
CA THR A 322 -45.68 -13.27 -1.28
C THR A 322 -46.71 -14.32 -1.68
N CYS A 323 -47.24 -15.08 -0.70
CA CYS A 323 -48.11 -16.20 -0.99
C CYS A 323 -49.49 -15.78 -1.52
N ASP A 324 -49.99 -16.57 -2.48
CA ASP A 324 -51.36 -16.44 -2.95
C ASP A 324 -52.35 -16.82 -1.84
N ARG A 325 -53.62 -16.37 -1.97
CA ARG A 325 -54.66 -16.67 -0.97
C ARG A 325 -54.79 -18.19 -0.76
N GLY A 326 -54.76 -18.61 0.49
CA GLY A 326 -54.85 -20.03 0.89
C GLY A 326 -53.50 -20.69 1.15
N PHE A 327 -52.39 -20.02 0.83
CA PHE A 327 -51.04 -20.52 1.08
C PHE A 327 -50.32 -19.63 2.10
N ALA A 328 -49.35 -20.21 2.80
CA ALA A 328 -48.50 -19.49 3.73
C ALA A 328 -47.04 -19.86 3.53
N LEU A 329 -46.14 -18.94 3.89
CA LEU A 329 -44.70 -19.20 3.86
C LEU A 329 -44.39 -20.42 4.72
N ASP A 330 -43.52 -21.28 4.20
CA ASP A 330 -42.99 -22.44 4.91
C ASP A 330 -42.12 -21.99 6.10
N ALA A 331 -41.67 -22.95 6.92
CA ALA A 331 -40.83 -22.67 8.08
C ALA A 331 -39.48 -22.00 7.71
N ARG A 332 -39.10 -22.01 6.43
CA ARG A 332 -37.86 -21.42 5.92
C ARG A 332 -38.07 -20.00 5.41
N GLY A 333 -39.32 -19.57 5.24
CA GLY A 333 -39.69 -18.19 4.92
C GLY A 333 -39.53 -17.80 3.46
N PHE A 334 -39.36 -18.77 2.55
CA PHE A 334 -39.10 -18.47 1.13
C PHE A 334 -40.01 -19.15 0.12
N ASN A 335 -40.73 -20.21 0.51
CA ASN A 335 -41.67 -20.91 -0.38
C ASN A 335 -43.08 -20.98 0.24
N CYS A 336 -44.13 -20.98 -0.57
CA CYS A 336 -45.51 -21.04 -0.09
C CYS A 336 -46.08 -22.47 -0.13
N THR A 337 -46.51 -22.94 1.02
CA THR A 337 -47.06 -24.28 1.23
C THR A 337 -48.52 -24.19 1.68
N ASP A 338 -49.27 -25.26 1.46
CA ASP A 338 -50.67 -25.36 1.90
C ASP A 338 -50.70 -25.43 3.43
N ARG A 339 -50.95 -24.29 4.08
CA ARG A 339 -51.35 -24.28 5.48
C ARG A 339 -52.86 -24.44 5.53
N ILE A 340 -53.29 -25.68 5.75
CA ILE A 340 -54.58 -25.93 6.39
C ILE A 340 -54.54 -25.25 7.77
N LEU A 341 -55.43 -24.28 8.00
CA LEU A 341 -55.85 -23.85 9.32
C LEU A 341 -56.25 -25.08 10.14
N SER A 342 -55.32 -25.66 10.88
CA SER A 342 -55.57 -26.86 11.69
C SER A 342 -54.82 -26.78 13.02
N SER A 343 -55.22 -25.86 13.88
CA SER A 343 -55.63 -26.21 15.25
C SER A 343 -56.21 -24.97 15.99
N PRO A 344 -57.21 -25.15 16.86
CA PRO A 344 -57.88 -24.08 17.60
C PRO A 344 -57.20 -23.79 18.96
N GLU A 345 -55.89 -23.61 19.03
CA GLU A 345 -55.20 -23.34 20.33
C GLU A 345 -54.49 -21.98 20.45
N GLU A 346 -54.39 -21.17 19.39
CA GLU A 346 -53.82 -19.81 19.48
C GLU A 346 -54.88 -18.69 19.45
N ARG A 347 -56.10 -18.98 19.91
CA ARG A 347 -57.10 -17.94 20.19
C ARG A 347 -56.84 -17.34 21.57
N GLY A 348 -55.74 -16.59 21.71
CA GLY A 348 -55.34 -16.13 23.03
C GLY A 348 -54.19 -15.14 23.09
N MET A 349 -54.23 -14.06 22.29
CA MET A 349 -53.64 -12.78 22.70
C MET A 349 -54.10 -11.66 21.74
N GLY A 350 -55.39 -11.30 21.86
CA GLY A 350 -55.83 -9.97 21.47
C GLY A 350 -55.43 -8.99 22.57
N LEU A 351 -54.37 -8.21 22.36
CA LEU A 351 -54.20 -6.96 23.08
C LEU A 351 -54.94 -5.87 22.28
N ASN A 352 -56.02 -5.39 22.88
CA ASN A 352 -56.91 -4.36 22.36
C ASN A 352 -56.17 -3.02 22.13
N PRO A 353 -56.72 -2.15 21.26
CA PRO A 353 -56.24 -0.78 21.06
C PRO A 353 -56.57 0.10 22.26
N ILE A 354 -55.64 0.97 22.63
CA ILE A 354 -55.86 2.03 23.62
C ILE A 354 -56.43 3.24 22.86
N GLU A 355 -57.72 3.53 23.03
CA GLU A 355 -58.30 4.85 22.70
C GLU A 355 -58.77 5.57 23.97
N GLY A 356 -58.75 6.90 23.87
CA GLY A 356 -58.77 7.85 24.98
C GLY A 356 -60.06 7.93 25.80
N PHE A 357 -59.89 8.31 27.06
CA PHE A 357 -60.96 8.84 27.91
C PHE A 357 -61.07 10.36 27.70
N ARG A 358 -62.22 10.79 27.15
CA ARG A 358 -62.82 12.09 27.48
C ARG A 358 -63.80 11.85 28.64
N GLY A 359 -63.66 12.64 29.68
CA GLY A 359 -64.61 12.86 30.78
C GLY A 359 -64.34 14.23 31.35
#